data_AF-A0A9E2EFY6-F1
#
_entry.id   AF-A0A9E2EFY6-F1
#
_cell.length_a   1.000
_cell.length_b   1.000
_cell.length_c   1.000
_cell.angle_alpha   90.00
_cell.angle_beta   90.00
_cell.angle_gamma   90.00
#
_symmetry.space_group_name_H-M   'P 1'
#
loop_
_entity.id
_entity.type
_entity.pdbx_description
1 polymer ?
#
loop_
_entity_poly.entity_id
_entity_poly.type
_entity_poly.pdbx_seq_one_letter_code
_entity_poly.pdbx_strand_id
1 'polypeptide(L)'
;MDFQNQFRLHNYKRYALQCGLAGLGVLLLLLILDAVTQTVLIASLGASAFIAFAVPRSLHSDPRHLVGGYVIGLIAGVAMSSLYALFNLQGTWDQALMILFGALAISLAMFMMVVARAEHPPAAALALGLVLNEWDFLTLVVVLVGVIGLSVIKQIITPILMDLS
;
A
#
# COMPACT_ATOMS: atom_id res chain seq x y z
N MET A 1 -45.16 3.83 -11.15
CA MET A 1 -43.85 3.13 -11.09
C MET A 1 -42.66 4.02 -11.52
N ASP A 2 -42.81 5.34 -11.70
CA ASP A 2 -41.71 6.21 -12.20
C ASP A 2 -40.99 7.11 -11.17
N PHE A 3 -41.53 7.29 -9.96
CA PHE A 3 -40.93 8.22 -8.98
C PHE A 3 -39.76 7.66 -8.17
N GLN A 4 -39.57 6.33 -8.11
CA GLN A 4 -38.47 5.73 -7.35
C GLN A 4 -37.15 5.63 -8.13
N ASN A 5 -37.18 5.67 -9.47
CA ASN A 5 -35.96 5.59 -10.29
C ASN A 5 -35.20 6.92 -10.40
N GLN A 6 -35.87 8.08 -10.29
CA GLN A 6 -35.20 9.39 -10.37
C GLN A 6 -34.39 9.74 -9.10
N PHE A 7 -34.82 9.29 -7.91
CA PHE A 7 -34.07 9.53 -6.66
C PHE A 7 -32.76 8.73 -6.58
N ARG A 8 -32.69 7.54 -7.19
CA ARG A 8 -31.46 6.73 -7.21
C ARG A 8 -30.38 7.27 -8.16
N LEU A 9 -30.77 7.87 -9.29
CA LEU A 9 -29.82 8.36 -10.30
C LEU A 9 -29.17 9.71 -9.92
N HIS A 10 -29.86 10.56 -9.15
CA HIS A 10 -29.32 11.84 -8.72
C HIS A 10 -28.18 11.69 -7.69
N ASN A 11 -28.27 10.67 -6.82
CA ASN A 11 -27.24 10.38 -5.82
C ASN A 11 -26.01 9.66 -6.39
N TYR A 12 -26.16 8.85 -7.45
CA TYR A 12 -25.03 8.19 -8.12
C TYR A 12 -24.01 9.18 -8.70
N LYS A 13 -24.44 10.30 -9.28
CA LYS A 13 -23.52 11.31 -9.84
C LYS A 13 -22.70 12.02 -8.75
N ARG A 14 -23.33 12.31 -7.61
CA ARG A 14 -22.64 12.87 -6.43
C ARG A 14 -21.69 11.83 -5.82
N TYR A 15 -22.08 10.56 -5.81
CA TYR A 15 -21.25 9.43 -5.38
C TYR A 15 -20.02 9.24 -6.28
N ALA A 16 -20.21 9.27 -7.59
CA ALA A 16 -19.12 9.20 -8.58
C ALA A 16 -18.20 10.43 -8.49
N LEU A 17 -18.75 11.63 -8.25
CA LEU A 17 -17.97 12.84 -8.04
C LEU A 17 -17.17 12.82 -6.73
N GLN A 18 -17.75 12.31 -5.63
CA GLN A 18 -17.06 12.17 -4.35
C GLN A 18 -15.93 11.14 -4.42
N CYS A 19 -16.18 9.98 -5.04
CA CYS A 19 -15.13 9.00 -5.32
C CYS A 19 -14.07 9.56 -6.28
N GLY A 20 -14.48 10.37 -7.26
CA GLY A 20 -13.57 11.07 -8.16
C GLY A 20 -12.67 12.06 -7.42
N LEU A 21 -13.23 12.90 -6.54
CA LEU A 21 -12.49 13.88 -5.74
C LEU A 21 -11.53 13.20 -4.75
N ALA A 22 -11.99 12.12 -4.11
CA ALA A 22 -11.20 11.24 -3.27
C ALA A 22 -10.00 10.63 -4.02
N GLY A 23 -10.27 10.05 -5.18
CA GLY A 23 -9.26 9.49 -6.06
C GLY A 23 -8.27 10.54 -6.54
N LEU A 24 -8.73 11.76 -6.82
CA LEU A 24 -7.88 12.89 -7.24
C LEU A 24 -6.96 13.35 -6.10
N GLY A 25 -7.45 13.41 -4.86
CA GLY A 25 -6.63 13.72 -3.68
C GLY A 25 -5.53 12.68 -3.44
N VAL A 26 -5.84 11.40 -3.67
CA VAL A 26 -4.89 10.29 -3.51
C VAL A 26 -3.90 10.24 -4.67
N LEU A 27 -4.35 10.55 -5.88
CA LEU A 27 -3.48 10.72 -7.05
C LEU A 27 -2.47 11.84 -6.79
N LEU A 28 -2.91 12.99 -6.27
CA LEU A 28 -2.02 14.09 -5.90
C LEU A 28 -1.05 13.69 -4.78
N LEU A 29 -1.53 12.97 -3.75
CA LEU A 29 -0.68 12.45 -2.69
C LEU A 29 0.43 11.54 -3.26
N LEU A 30 0.07 10.61 -4.15
CA LEU A 30 1.03 9.72 -4.80
C LEU A 30 2.00 10.48 -5.70
N LEU A 31 1.55 11.52 -6.40
CA LEU A 31 2.41 12.36 -7.25
C LEU A 31 3.45 13.14 -6.43
N ILE A 32 3.06 13.62 -5.25
CA ILE A 32 3.97 14.31 -4.33
C ILE A 32 4.98 13.31 -3.74
N LEU A 33 4.52 12.10 -3.42
CA LEU A 33 5.40 11.03 -2.95
C LEU A 33 6.36 10.54 -4.04
N ASP A 34 5.94 10.57 -5.31
CA ASP A 34 6.74 10.18 -6.47
C ASP A 34 8.03 10.99 -6.57
N ALA A 35 7.92 12.30 -6.34
CA ALA A 35 9.05 13.21 -6.36
C ALA A 35 10.14 12.91 -5.31
N VAL A 36 9.87 12.04 -4.32
CA VAL A 36 10.75 11.79 -3.17
C VAL A 36 11.11 10.31 -3.01
N THR A 37 10.39 9.38 -3.65
CA THR A 37 10.53 7.94 -3.42
C THR A 37 10.86 7.14 -4.67
N GLN A 38 11.27 5.89 -4.47
CA GLN A 38 11.67 5.01 -5.55
C GLN A 38 10.46 4.42 -6.29
N THR A 39 10.57 4.18 -7.60
CA THR A 39 9.49 3.71 -8.49
C THR A 39 8.74 2.47 -7.96
N VAL A 40 9.46 1.52 -7.36
CA VAL A 40 8.86 0.28 -6.82
C VAL A 40 8.01 0.54 -5.56
N LEU A 41 8.45 1.47 -4.70
CA LEU A 41 7.73 1.85 -3.49
C LEU A 41 6.46 2.63 -3.83
N ILE A 42 6.54 3.51 -4.83
CA ILE A 42 5.39 4.26 -5.36
C ILE A 42 4.38 3.31 -5.97
N ALA A 43 4.82 2.33 -6.76
CA ALA A 43 3.94 1.32 -7.35
C ALA A 43 3.18 0.52 -6.27
N SER A 44 3.87 0.15 -5.18
CA SER A 44 3.22 -0.47 -4.00
C SER A 44 2.18 0.46 -3.37
N LEU A 45 2.53 1.72 -3.11
CA LEU A 45 1.60 2.69 -2.50
C LEU A 45 0.40 3.00 -3.41
N GLY A 46 0.63 3.07 -4.72
CA GLY A 46 -0.42 3.20 -5.73
C GLY A 46 -1.35 2.00 -5.76
N ALA A 47 -0.83 0.78 -5.62
CA ALA A 47 -1.64 -0.42 -5.49
C ALA A 47 -2.46 -0.42 -4.18
N SER A 48 -1.88 0.03 -3.05
CA SER A 48 -2.60 0.22 -1.78
C SER A 48 -3.73 1.22 -1.91
N ALA A 49 -3.48 2.34 -2.58
CA ALA A 49 -4.47 3.34 -2.89
C ALA A 49 -5.59 2.75 -3.74
N PHE A 50 -5.23 2.07 -4.83
CA PHE A 50 -6.21 1.41 -5.70
C PHE A 50 -7.08 0.43 -4.91
N ILE A 51 -6.50 -0.46 -4.09
CA ILE A 51 -7.26 -1.43 -3.28
C ILE A 51 -8.16 -0.72 -2.26
N ALA A 52 -7.66 0.34 -1.61
CA ALA A 52 -8.42 1.11 -0.63
C ALA A 52 -9.66 1.78 -1.24
N PHE A 53 -9.61 2.20 -2.51
CA PHE A 53 -10.72 2.93 -3.18
C PHE A 53 -11.55 2.09 -4.14
N ALA A 54 -10.98 1.05 -4.76
CA ALA A 54 -11.69 0.18 -5.69
C ALA A 54 -12.69 -0.73 -4.97
N VAL A 55 -12.42 -1.11 -3.70
CA VAL A 55 -13.28 -2.00 -2.92
C VAL A 55 -13.56 -1.42 -1.50
N PRO A 56 -14.37 -0.35 -1.39
CA PRO A 56 -14.61 0.34 -0.12
C PRO A 56 -15.49 -0.43 0.87
N ARG A 57 -16.17 -1.51 0.46
CA ARG A 57 -17.12 -2.29 1.29
C ARG A 57 -16.67 -3.72 1.66
N SER A 58 -15.38 -4.04 1.63
CA SER A 58 -14.94 -5.35 2.11
C SER A 58 -14.68 -5.32 3.63
N LEU A 59 -15.17 -6.33 4.35
CA LEU A 59 -15.02 -6.52 5.80
C LEU A 59 -13.55 -6.67 6.26
N HIS A 60 -12.60 -6.73 5.32
CA HIS A 60 -11.15 -6.81 5.54
C HIS A 60 -10.46 -5.43 5.60
N SER A 61 -11.25 -4.36 5.49
CA SER A 61 -10.78 -2.98 5.29
C SER A 61 -10.49 -2.20 6.57
N ASP A 62 -10.37 -2.87 7.71
CA ASP A 62 -9.91 -2.24 8.93
C ASP A 62 -8.52 -1.59 8.69
N PRO A 63 -8.37 -0.27 8.87
CA PRO A 63 -7.11 0.44 8.66
C PRO A 63 -5.96 -0.12 9.52
N ARG A 64 -6.31 -0.86 10.57
CA ARG A 64 -5.37 -1.62 11.41
C ARG A 64 -4.66 -2.75 10.65
N HIS A 65 -5.35 -3.45 9.74
CA HIS A 65 -4.73 -4.50 8.93
C HIS A 65 -3.81 -3.91 7.85
N LEU A 66 -4.11 -2.71 7.34
CA LEU A 66 -3.28 -1.98 6.39
C LEU A 66 -1.92 -1.60 7.01
N VAL A 67 -1.96 -1.03 8.22
CA VAL A 67 -0.74 -0.69 8.97
C VAL A 67 0.02 -1.96 9.36
N GLY A 68 -0.68 -3.00 9.83
CA GLY A 68 -0.06 -4.29 10.19
C GLY A 68 0.69 -4.94 9.02
N GLY A 69 0.09 -4.95 7.82
CA GLY A 69 0.75 -5.46 6.63
C GLY A 69 2.01 -4.69 6.27
N TYR A 70 1.97 -3.35 6.30
CA TYR A 70 3.17 -2.54 6.02
C TYR A 70 4.28 -2.71 7.06
N VAL A 71 3.94 -2.83 8.35
CA VAL A 71 4.92 -3.10 9.41
C VAL A 71 5.60 -4.45 9.18
N ILE A 72 4.82 -5.48 8.85
CA ILE A 72 5.35 -6.82 8.54
C ILE A 72 6.24 -6.79 7.28
N GLY A 73 5.78 -6.11 6.22
CA GLY A 73 6.55 -5.95 4.98
C GLY A 73 7.86 -5.18 5.18
N LEU A 74 7.86 -4.13 6.00
CA LEU A 74 9.05 -3.38 6.39
C LEU A 74 10.03 -4.26 7.16
N ILE A 75 9.57 -4.99 8.18
CA ILE A 75 10.42 -5.87 8.98
C ILE A 75 11.04 -6.97 8.11
N ALA A 76 10.23 -7.62 7.27
CA ALA A 76 10.71 -8.67 6.38
C ALA A 76 11.70 -8.13 5.33
N GLY A 77 11.42 -6.97 4.72
CA GLY A 77 12.30 -6.32 3.75
C GLY A 77 13.61 -5.86 4.36
N VAL A 78 13.59 -5.19 5.52
CA VAL A 78 14.80 -4.75 6.23
C VAL A 78 15.63 -5.94 6.69
N ALA A 79 14.99 -6.97 7.28
CA ALA A 79 15.68 -8.19 7.69
C ALA A 79 16.41 -8.85 6.51
N MET A 80 15.74 -9.03 5.37
CA MET A 80 16.36 -9.64 4.19
C MET A 80 17.40 -8.74 3.52
N SER A 81 17.23 -7.42 3.53
CA SER A 81 18.26 -6.51 3.01
C SER A 81 19.53 -6.55 3.88
N SER A 82 19.40 -6.68 5.21
CA SER A 82 20.54 -6.80 6.11
C SER A 82 21.28 -8.13 5.92
N LEU A 83 20.53 -9.22 5.67
CA LEU A 83 21.08 -10.52 5.28
C LEU A 83 21.81 -10.43 3.94
N TYR A 84 21.21 -9.79 2.93
CA TYR A 84 21.85 -9.57 1.64
C TYR A 84 23.16 -8.80 1.78
N ALA A 85 23.20 -7.72 2.57
CA ALA A 85 24.42 -6.95 2.83
C ALA A 85 25.54 -7.79 3.49
N LEU A 86 25.18 -8.72 4.39
CA LEU A 86 26.13 -9.66 5.01
C LEU A 86 26.66 -10.70 4.01
N PHE A 87 25.81 -11.21 3.11
CA PHE A 87 26.20 -12.18 2.10
C PHE A 87 26.94 -11.56 0.91
N ASN A 88 26.69 -10.29 0.57
CA ASN A 88 27.34 -9.59 -0.54
C ASN A 88 28.85 -9.35 -0.30
N LEU A 89 29.32 -9.44 0.95
CA LEU A 89 30.75 -9.40 1.31
C LEU A 89 31.59 -10.50 0.62
N GLN A 90 30.97 -11.53 0.03
CA GLN A 90 31.65 -12.66 -0.61
C GLN A 90 31.71 -12.57 -2.17
N GLY A 91 31.24 -11.46 -2.76
CA GLY A 91 31.83 -10.88 -3.97
C GLY A 91 31.73 -11.63 -5.31
N THR A 92 30.75 -12.51 -5.56
CA THR A 92 30.71 -13.27 -6.84
C THR A 92 29.37 -13.35 -7.59
N TRP A 93 28.22 -12.99 -6.99
CA TRP A 93 26.90 -13.19 -7.62
C TRP A 93 25.89 -12.06 -7.36
N ASP A 94 26.26 -10.82 -7.66
CA ASP A 94 25.57 -9.62 -7.18
C ASP A 94 24.07 -9.54 -7.59
N GLN A 95 23.74 -9.75 -8.87
CA GLN A 95 22.34 -9.66 -9.35
C GLN A 95 21.49 -10.89 -9.02
N ALA A 96 22.04 -12.10 -9.09
CA ALA A 96 21.28 -13.33 -8.83
C ALA A 96 20.92 -13.45 -7.34
N LEU A 97 21.83 -13.04 -6.45
CA LEU A 97 21.56 -12.97 -5.02
C LEU A 97 20.50 -11.93 -4.70
N MET A 98 20.58 -10.72 -5.28
CA MET A 98 19.58 -9.67 -5.07
C MET A 98 18.16 -10.16 -5.41
N ILE A 99 17.98 -10.85 -6.55
CA ILE A 99 16.67 -11.39 -6.95
C ILE A 99 16.22 -12.52 -6.00
N LEU A 100 17.13 -13.40 -5.58
CA LEU A 100 16.83 -14.48 -4.65
C LEU A 100 16.38 -13.94 -3.28
N PHE A 101 17.11 -12.96 -2.73
CA PHE A 101 16.74 -12.30 -1.47
C PHE A 101 15.45 -11.50 -1.61
N GLY A 102 15.19 -10.86 -2.76
CA GLY A 102 13.92 -10.19 -3.04
C GLY A 102 12.74 -11.17 -3.06
N ALA A 103 12.90 -12.33 -3.68
CA ALA A 103 11.89 -13.39 -3.68
C ALA A 103 11.66 -13.99 -2.29
N LEU A 104 12.73 -14.21 -1.52
CA LEU A 104 12.64 -14.64 -0.12
C LEU A 104 11.95 -13.60 0.76
N ALA A 105 12.23 -12.32 0.56
CA ALA A 105 11.57 -11.23 1.29
C ALA A 105 10.07 -11.20 1.02
N ILE A 106 9.63 -11.34 -0.24
CA ILE A 106 8.20 -11.46 -0.57
C ILE A 106 7.58 -12.67 0.10
N SER A 107 8.20 -13.84 -0.04
CA SER A 107 7.66 -15.09 0.50
C SER A 107 7.51 -15.03 2.02
N LEU A 108 8.52 -14.50 2.71
CA LEU A 108 8.48 -14.30 4.16
C LEU A 108 7.43 -13.26 4.55
N ALA A 109 7.35 -12.13 3.85
CA ALA A 109 6.35 -11.10 4.08
C ALA A 109 4.92 -11.65 3.91
N MET A 110 4.67 -12.41 2.83
CA MET A 110 3.38 -13.07 2.60
C MET A 110 3.04 -14.07 3.69
N PHE A 111 3.98 -14.95 4.06
CA PHE A 111 3.76 -15.93 5.12
C PHE A 111 3.41 -15.25 6.45
N MET A 112 4.16 -14.20 6.80
CA MET A 112 3.97 -13.47 8.06
C MET A 112 2.66 -12.66 8.05
N MET A 113 2.23 -12.12 6.91
CA MET A 113 0.92 -11.48 6.75
C MET A 113 -0.25 -12.46 6.91
N VAL A 114 -0.14 -13.66 6.34
CA VAL A 114 -1.15 -14.72 6.49
C VAL A 114 -1.28 -15.15 7.94
N VAL A 115 -0.15 -15.34 8.64
CA VAL A 115 -0.14 -15.69 10.06
C VAL A 115 -0.72 -14.55 10.92
N ALA A 116 -0.38 -13.30 10.62
CA ALA A 116 -0.88 -12.13 11.33
C ALA A 116 -2.34 -11.77 10.99
N ARG A 117 -2.99 -12.48 10.05
CA ARG A 117 -4.31 -12.15 9.50
C ARG A 117 -4.40 -10.72 8.96
N ALA A 118 -3.26 -10.16 8.54
CA ALA A 118 -3.13 -8.81 8.03
C ALA A 118 -2.75 -8.87 6.54
N GLU A 119 -3.69 -9.34 5.72
CA GLU A 119 -3.50 -9.52 4.29
C GLU A 119 -3.46 -8.15 3.60
N HIS A 120 -2.26 -7.71 3.24
CA HIS A 120 -2.06 -6.48 2.49
C HIS A 120 -1.09 -6.73 1.34
N PRO A 121 -1.56 -7.25 0.19
CA PRO A 121 -0.69 -7.63 -0.94
C PRO A 121 0.32 -6.54 -1.35
N PRO A 122 -0.03 -5.23 -1.35
CA PRO A 122 0.94 -4.18 -1.65
C PRO A 122 2.15 -4.11 -0.70
N ALA A 123 2.02 -4.55 0.55
CA ALA A 123 3.13 -4.55 1.49
C ALA A 123 4.18 -5.62 1.14
N ALA A 124 3.80 -6.69 0.44
CA ALA A 124 4.73 -7.68 -0.08
C ALA A 124 5.57 -7.09 -1.24
N ALA A 125 4.94 -6.29 -2.11
CA ALA A 125 5.67 -5.52 -3.13
C ALA A 125 6.63 -4.51 -2.50
N LEU A 126 6.27 -3.93 -1.36
CA LEU A 126 7.17 -3.03 -0.62
C LEU A 126 8.39 -3.75 -0.04
N ALA A 127 8.19 -4.95 0.51
CA ALA A 127 9.29 -5.78 1.00
C ALA A 127 10.31 -6.11 -0.09
N LEU A 128 9.85 -6.43 -1.31
CA LEU A 128 10.73 -6.57 -2.48
C LEU A 128 11.40 -5.24 -2.85
N GLY A 129 10.64 -4.14 -2.85
CA GLY A 129 11.16 -2.82 -3.20
C GLY A 129 12.35 -2.39 -2.34
N LEU A 130 12.32 -2.73 -1.05
CA LEU A 130 13.41 -2.51 -0.10
C LEU A 130 14.65 -3.38 -0.33
N VAL A 131 14.50 -4.55 -0.94
CA VAL A 131 15.67 -5.40 -1.26
C VAL A 131 16.29 -5.00 -2.59
N LEU A 132 15.48 -4.58 -3.56
CA LEU A 132 15.94 -4.20 -4.89
C LEU A 132 16.53 -2.79 -4.98
N ASN A 133 16.28 -1.94 -4.00
CA ASN A 133 16.76 -0.57 -4.00
C ASN A 133 17.50 -0.24 -2.71
N GLU A 134 18.49 0.62 -2.83
CA GLU A 134 19.10 1.26 -1.66
C GLU A 134 18.03 2.08 -0.95
N TRP A 135 17.78 1.72 0.31
CA TRP A 135 16.83 2.40 1.15
C TRP A 135 17.60 3.19 2.20
N ASP A 136 17.14 4.42 2.41
CA ASP A 136 17.58 5.27 3.51
C ASP A 136 16.46 5.41 4.56
N PHE A 137 16.81 5.86 5.76
CA PHE A 137 15.85 6.17 6.80
C PHE A 137 14.77 7.16 6.31
N LEU A 138 15.15 8.10 5.43
CA LEU A 138 14.20 9.04 4.83
C LEU A 138 13.14 8.31 3.99
N THR A 139 13.54 7.37 3.12
CA THR A 139 12.58 6.59 2.32
C THR A 139 11.62 5.77 3.18
N LEU A 140 12.11 5.17 4.28
CA LEU A 140 11.26 4.45 5.22
C LEU A 140 10.22 5.36 5.89
N VAL A 141 10.65 6.55 6.33
CA VAL A 141 9.75 7.54 6.94
C VAL A 141 8.72 8.04 5.92
N VAL A 142 9.12 8.34 4.69
CA VAL A 142 8.19 8.81 3.65
C VAL A 142 7.18 7.74 3.30
N VAL A 143 7.59 6.48 3.18
CA VAL A 143 6.67 5.35 2.96
C VAL A 143 5.68 5.24 4.13
N LEU A 144 6.16 5.25 5.38
CA LEU A 144 5.29 5.18 6.55
C LEU A 144 4.30 6.35 6.59
N VAL A 145 4.75 7.58 6.33
CA VAL A 145 3.89 8.77 6.26
C VAL A 145 2.88 8.64 5.12
N GLY A 146 3.28 8.12 3.96
CA GLY A 146 2.38 7.87 2.83
C GLY A 146 1.30 6.84 3.16
N VAL A 147 1.65 5.74 3.83
CA VAL A 147 0.71 4.69 4.27
C VAL A 147 -0.24 5.22 5.32
N ILE A 148 0.29 5.95 6.31
CA ILE A 148 -0.53 6.57 7.36
C ILE A 148 -1.46 7.61 6.73
N GLY A 149 -0.95 8.46 5.85
CA GLY A 149 -1.73 9.46 5.11
C GLY A 149 -2.83 8.79 4.28
N LEU A 150 -2.50 7.73 3.55
CA LEU A 150 -3.47 6.95 2.78
C LEU A 150 -4.53 6.30 3.69
N SER A 151 -4.11 5.73 4.83
CA SER A 151 -4.99 5.12 5.82
C SER A 151 -5.93 6.15 6.47
N VAL A 152 -5.43 7.35 6.77
CA VAL A 152 -6.20 8.48 7.31
C VAL A 152 -7.18 9.00 6.25
N ILE A 153 -6.72 9.23 5.02
CA ILE A 153 -7.57 9.66 3.91
C ILE A 153 -8.68 8.62 3.68
N LYS A 154 -8.35 7.33 3.67
CA LYS A 154 -9.35 6.24 3.61
C LYS A 154 -10.31 6.31 4.79
N GLN A 155 -9.83 6.48 6.03
CA GLN A 155 -10.68 6.59 7.22
C GLN A 155 -11.56 7.83 7.24
N ILE A 156 -11.13 8.94 6.63
CA ILE A 156 -11.96 10.14 6.49
C ILE A 156 -13.01 9.93 5.40
N ILE A 157 -12.66 9.21 4.33
CA ILE A 157 -13.52 9.01 3.16
C ILE A 157 -14.53 7.88 3.37
N THR A 158 -14.19 6.84 4.14
CA THR A 158 -15.10 5.71 4.45
C THR A 158 -16.40 6.15 5.16
N PRO A 159 -16.39 7.02 6.19
CA PRO A 159 -17.60 7.59 6.77
C PRO A 159 -18.23 8.66 5.86
N ILE A 160 -17.46 9.38 5.03
CA ILE A 160 -18.04 10.27 4.00
C ILE A 160 -18.80 9.46 2.92
N LEU A 161 -18.42 8.21 2.68
CA LEU A 161 -19.16 7.27 1.82
C LEU A 161 -20.38 6.63 2.51
N MET A 162 -20.56 6.83 3.82
CA MET A 162 -21.69 6.31 4.60
C MET A 162 -22.09 7.28 5.72
N ASP A 163 -23.00 8.19 5.38
CA ASP A 163 -24.13 8.41 6.28
C ASP A 163 -25.37 8.80 5.46
N LEU A 164 -26.15 7.78 5.11
CA LEU A 164 -27.55 7.92 4.71
C LEU A 164 -28.34 6.83 5.46
N SER A 165 -28.16 6.80 6.79
CA SER A 165 -29.21 6.29 7.66
C SER A 165 -30.34 7.32 7.77
#